data_AF-A0A836SZ04-F1
#
_entry.id   AF-A0A836SZ04-F1
#
_cell.length_a   1.000
_cell.length_b   1.000
_cell.length_c   1.000
_cell.angle_alpha   90.00
_cell.angle_beta   90.00
_cell.angle_gamma   90.00
#
_symmetry.space_group_name_H-M   'P 1'
#
loop_
_entity.id
_entity.type
_entity.pdbx_description
1 polymer ?
#
loop_
_entity_poly.entity_id
_entity_poly.type
_entity_poly.pdbx_seq_one_letter_code
_entity_poly.pdbx_strand_id
1 'polypeptide(L)'
;MKKVTLIVLSIGLIFSAFGQSEKNAIIPKVLSNIKHDSNDNLFYVSPKTGAKSFFVENTPYYSVDSILINPTGTKTGISFDFKKKDFWGIIYYGMYAQKGSKYPQPVFFKKKAKIIEGKADINLKALAGKYDIANYETTGQLKIGYRIVNNKGTIIYDGKINVNGKGPFDVDLSITEGPFVNNVTENEAVIWFNTNKPCSPSVTVNGKVFKAPSKMMNMMGDIHHEIRIHHLKPDTKYYYTVQYGDNGETYSFKTNPNKGSRKPFVFAFTSDSRQGNGGGERNIYGANAYIMKKMAALALSKNAAFFQFTGDMINGYSSSVGEARLECKNWKRSIESFWHYIPFYVAPGNHEVMVTTFDDGSKYGLSVDKFPYNNNSGERIFADEFVNFENGPASEDGSKYDPDNKNTDFPPYRETAYYYIYGNMAMVVLHSNYLYTPSTYNIPEIGGNVHGYIMDNQLNWLDKILAKLSGDSDIDNIFVTIHTPAFPNGGHSGDDMWYNGNNNIRPYIAGKPVKKGIIERRDQFLNI
;
A
#
# COMPACT_ATOMS: atom_id res chain seq x y z
N MET A 1 8.58 -58.92 -15.18
CA MET A 1 8.94 -57.48 -15.07
C MET A 1 7.78 -56.64 -15.54
N LYS A 2 6.97 -56.12 -14.61
CA LYS A 2 5.79 -55.29 -14.91
C LYS A 2 6.25 -53.83 -15.07
N LYS A 3 5.92 -53.23 -16.22
CA LYS A 3 6.09 -51.79 -16.48
C LYS A 3 5.11 -51.02 -15.59
N VAL A 4 5.64 -50.18 -14.71
CA VAL A 4 4.86 -49.20 -13.94
C VAL A 4 4.88 -47.91 -14.72
N THR A 5 3.72 -47.52 -15.25
CA THR A 5 3.48 -46.22 -15.88
C THR A 5 3.40 -45.18 -14.77
N LEU A 6 4.39 -44.29 -14.70
CA LEU A 6 4.39 -43.16 -13.77
C LEU A 6 3.46 -42.08 -14.34
N ILE A 7 2.24 -42.00 -13.82
CA ILE A 7 1.32 -40.89 -14.06
C ILE A 7 1.86 -39.70 -13.26
N VAL A 8 2.46 -38.74 -13.95
CA VAL A 8 2.82 -37.43 -13.37
C VAL A 8 1.52 -36.65 -13.21
N LEU A 9 0.97 -36.66 -11.99
CA LEU A 9 -0.11 -35.75 -11.61
C LEU A 9 0.50 -34.35 -11.45
N SER A 10 0.25 -33.49 -12.43
CA SER A 10 0.57 -32.07 -12.39
C SER A 10 -0.29 -31.37 -11.33
N ILE A 11 0.18 -31.32 -10.09
CA ILE A 11 -0.42 -30.49 -9.04
C ILE A 11 0.09 -29.06 -9.26
N GLY A 12 -0.65 -28.29 -10.04
CA GLY A 12 -0.52 -26.85 -10.10
C GLY A 12 -1.02 -26.25 -8.79
N LEU A 13 -0.12 -26.00 -7.84
CA LEU A 13 -0.39 -25.12 -6.71
C LEU A 13 -0.31 -23.69 -7.21
N ILE A 14 -1.43 -23.21 -7.75
CA ILE A 14 -1.69 -21.79 -7.94
C ILE A 14 -1.88 -21.22 -6.52
N PHE A 15 -0.85 -20.60 -5.96
CA PHE A 15 -1.03 -19.63 -4.87
C PHE A 15 -1.58 -18.34 -5.49
N SER A 16 -2.83 -18.38 -5.91
CA SER A 16 -3.70 -17.25 -5.66
C SER A 16 -3.88 -17.25 -4.15
N ALA A 17 -3.57 -16.13 -3.51
CA ALA A 17 -4.24 -15.78 -2.27
C ALA A 17 -5.73 -15.58 -2.63
N PHE A 18 -6.43 -16.67 -2.94
CA PHE A 18 -7.86 -16.72 -2.82
C PHE A 18 -8.10 -16.41 -1.35
N GLY A 19 -8.83 -15.33 -1.10
CA GLY A 19 -9.35 -15.04 0.23
C GLY A 19 -9.84 -16.35 0.82
N GLN A 20 -9.36 -16.66 2.02
CA GLN A 20 -10.04 -17.65 2.85
C GLN A 20 -11.52 -17.33 2.72
N SER A 21 -12.33 -18.28 2.27
CA SER A 21 -13.77 -18.09 2.35
C SER A 21 -14.05 -17.69 3.79
N GLU A 22 -14.76 -16.59 4.02
CA GLU A 22 -15.02 -16.09 5.39
C GLU A 22 -15.85 -17.08 6.23
N LYS A 23 -16.31 -18.18 5.60
CA LYS A 23 -16.64 -19.44 6.27
C LYS A 23 -15.44 -19.94 7.09
N ASN A 24 -15.56 -19.90 8.41
CA ASN A 24 -14.59 -20.23 9.45
C ASN A 24 -13.58 -19.12 9.79
N ALA A 25 -13.88 -17.85 9.48
CA ALA A 25 -13.07 -16.75 10.00
C ALA A 25 -13.10 -16.75 11.54
N ILE A 26 -11.94 -16.84 12.19
CA ILE A 26 -11.85 -16.75 13.64
C ILE A 26 -12.21 -15.32 14.05
N ILE A 27 -13.30 -15.16 14.79
CA ILE A 27 -13.74 -13.86 15.33
C ILE A 27 -12.77 -13.48 16.47
N PRO A 28 -12.05 -12.36 16.37
CA PRO A 28 -11.19 -11.86 17.44
C PRO A 28 -12.01 -11.56 18.70
N LYS A 29 -11.53 -11.98 19.87
CA LYS A 29 -12.22 -11.82 21.16
C LYS A 29 -12.22 -10.39 21.68
N VAL A 30 -11.44 -9.50 21.08
CA VAL A 30 -11.50 -8.05 21.36
C VAL A 30 -12.83 -7.45 20.89
N LEU A 31 -13.47 -8.06 19.89
CA LEU A 31 -14.79 -7.67 19.39
C LEU A 31 -15.90 -8.30 20.24
N SER A 32 -17.11 -7.79 20.12
CA SER A 32 -18.26 -8.24 20.89
C SER A 32 -19.48 -8.40 20.00
N ASN A 33 -20.37 -9.30 20.41
CA ASN A 33 -21.68 -9.51 19.79
C ASN A 33 -21.66 -9.99 18.32
N ILE A 34 -20.51 -10.39 17.78
CA ILE A 34 -20.38 -11.04 16.47
C ILE A 34 -20.41 -12.56 16.64
N LYS A 35 -21.14 -13.28 15.79
CA LYS A 35 -21.31 -14.74 15.84
C LYS A 35 -21.40 -15.34 14.43
N HIS A 36 -21.22 -16.67 14.36
CA HIS A 36 -21.56 -17.48 13.20
C HIS A 36 -22.93 -18.13 13.37
N ASP A 37 -23.69 -18.25 12.27
CA ASP A 37 -24.94 -19.02 12.25
C ASP A 37 -24.66 -20.51 11.96
N SER A 38 -25.71 -21.32 11.82
CA SER A 38 -25.55 -22.76 11.51
C SER A 38 -24.96 -23.03 10.11
N ASN A 39 -25.00 -22.04 9.22
CA ASN A 39 -24.43 -22.08 7.88
C ASN A 39 -23.06 -21.37 7.82
N ASP A 40 -22.52 -21.01 8.99
CA ASP A 40 -21.24 -20.33 9.16
C ASP A 40 -21.21 -18.89 8.62
N ASN A 41 -22.40 -18.28 8.42
CA ASN A 41 -22.49 -16.87 8.05
C ASN A 41 -22.23 -15.98 9.28
N LEU A 42 -21.45 -14.91 9.05
CA LEU A 42 -21.12 -13.93 10.08
C LEU A 42 -22.28 -12.95 10.30
N PHE A 43 -22.65 -12.71 11.56
CA PHE A 43 -23.66 -11.71 11.92
C PHE A 43 -23.38 -11.07 13.28
N TYR A 44 -23.86 -9.84 13.43
CA TYR A 44 -23.92 -9.10 14.68
C TYR A 44 -25.26 -9.32 15.39
N VAL A 45 -25.27 -9.33 16.72
CA VAL A 45 -26.48 -9.37 17.56
C VAL A 45 -26.56 -8.14 18.44
N SER A 46 -27.56 -7.30 18.23
CA SER A 46 -27.75 -6.12 19.09
C SER A 46 -27.97 -6.54 20.55
N PRO A 47 -27.13 -6.08 21.51
CA PRO A 47 -27.35 -6.37 22.92
C PRO A 47 -28.59 -5.64 23.47
N LYS A 48 -29.07 -4.60 22.77
CA LYS A 48 -30.25 -3.80 23.16
C LYS A 48 -31.56 -4.44 22.74
N THR A 49 -31.63 -4.99 21.52
CA THR A 49 -32.89 -5.46 20.92
C THR A 49 -32.90 -6.95 20.61
N GLY A 50 -31.75 -7.63 20.61
CA GLY A 50 -31.60 -9.00 20.13
C GLY A 50 -31.69 -9.14 18.61
N ALA A 51 -31.84 -8.03 17.86
CA ALA A 51 -31.88 -8.05 16.40
C ALA A 51 -30.56 -8.54 15.81
N LYS A 52 -30.65 -9.25 14.67
CA LYS A 52 -29.50 -9.75 13.93
C LYS A 52 -29.22 -8.88 12.71
N SER A 53 -27.97 -8.53 12.51
CA SER A 53 -27.46 -7.81 11.34
C SER A 53 -26.40 -8.66 10.65
N PHE A 54 -26.65 -9.05 9.41
CA PHE A 54 -25.75 -9.95 8.69
C PHE A 54 -24.62 -9.18 8.03
N PHE A 55 -23.45 -9.82 7.95
CA PHE A 55 -22.31 -9.28 7.23
C PHE A 55 -22.66 -9.01 5.76
N VAL A 56 -22.16 -7.89 5.24
CA VAL A 56 -22.27 -7.51 3.83
C VAL A 56 -20.89 -7.17 3.29
N GLU A 57 -20.46 -7.93 2.28
CA GLU A 57 -19.26 -7.62 1.52
C GLU A 57 -19.61 -6.74 0.33
N ASN A 58 -18.85 -5.66 0.15
CA ASN A 58 -18.96 -4.85 -1.05
C ASN A 58 -18.27 -5.60 -2.20
N THR A 59 -18.95 -5.73 -3.33
CA THR A 59 -18.37 -6.27 -4.57
C THR A 59 -18.10 -5.11 -5.53
N PRO A 60 -16.98 -4.39 -5.37
CA PRO A 60 -16.72 -3.19 -6.16
C PRO A 60 -16.59 -3.56 -7.64
N TYR A 61 -17.07 -2.64 -8.48
CA TYR A 61 -16.98 -2.83 -9.92
C TYR A 61 -15.52 -2.82 -10.40
N TYR A 62 -14.63 -2.10 -9.71
CA TYR A 62 -13.20 -2.09 -10.01
C TYR A 62 -12.40 -2.61 -8.81
N SER A 63 -11.51 -3.54 -9.09
CA SER A 63 -10.58 -4.16 -8.14
C SER A 63 -9.32 -4.57 -8.89
N VAL A 64 -8.24 -4.88 -8.17
CA VAL A 64 -7.00 -5.37 -8.80
C VAL A 64 -7.25 -6.58 -9.68
N ASP A 65 -8.09 -7.54 -9.26
CA ASP A 65 -8.37 -8.76 -10.02
C ASP A 65 -9.11 -8.51 -11.33
N SER A 66 -9.88 -7.42 -11.40
CA SER A 66 -10.66 -7.05 -12.58
C SER A 66 -9.96 -6.07 -13.52
N ILE A 67 -9.00 -5.29 -13.01
CA ILE A 67 -8.35 -4.21 -13.77
C ILE A 67 -6.90 -4.51 -14.12
N LEU A 68 -6.14 -5.17 -13.22
CA LEU A 68 -4.72 -5.49 -13.43
C LEU A 68 -4.59 -6.85 -14.13
N ILE A 69 -5.17 -6.95 -15.32
CA ILE A 69 -5.02 -8.14 -16.16
C ILE A 69 -3.68 -8.14 -16.90
N ASN A 70 -3.14 -9.32 -17.15
CA ASN A 70 -2.04 -9.50 -18.09
C ASN A 70 -2.60 -9.50 -19.53
N PRO A 71 -2.27 -8.51 -20.37
CA PRO A 71 -2.71 -8.53 -21.75
C PRO A 71 -2.02 -9.67 -22.53
N THR A 72 -2.54 -9.98 -23.71
CA THR A 72 -1.96 -10.97 -24.63
C THR A 72 -1.40 -10.30 -25.87
N GLY A 73 -0.31 -10.85 -26.40
CA GLY A 73 0.28 -10.42 -27.66
C GLY A 73 -0.62 -10.70 -28.87
N THR A 74 -0.58 -9.81 -29.87
CA THR A 74 -1.29 -9.99 -31.15
C THR A 74 -0.36 -9.70 -32.32
N LYS A 75 -0.84 -9.93 -33.56
CA LYS A 75 -0.08 -9.60 -34.78
C LYS A 75 0.25 -8.10 -34.91
N THR A 76 -0.55 -7.23 -34.29
CA THR A 76 -0.47 -5.77 -34.47
C THR A 76 -0.24 -5.01 -33.17
N GLY A 77 -0.36 -5.64 -32.00
CA GLY A 77 -0.06 -5.04 -30.71
C GLY A 77 -0.43 -5.96 -29.55
N ILE A 78 -1.23 -5.48 -28.59
CA ILE A 78 -1.64 -6.24 -27.40
C ILE A 78 -3.15 -6.13 -27.15
N SER A 79 -3.73 -7.18 -26.58
CA SER A 79 -5.17 -7.28 -26.30
C SER A 79 -5.44 -7.41 -24.80
N PHE A 80 -6.44 -6.68 -24.32
CA PHE A 80 -6.96 -6.70 -22.96
C PHE A 80 -8.32 -7.39 -22.95
N ASP A 81 -8.52 -8.34 -22.05
CA ASP A 81 -9.80 -8.97 -21.76
C ASP A 81 -10.06 -8.94 -20.25
N PHE A 82 -10.82 -7.95 -19.81
CA PHE A 82 -11.17 -7.70 -18.41
C PHE A 82 -12.23 -8.67 -17.88
N LYS A 83 -12.74 -9.58 -18.73
CA LYS A 83 -13.79 -10.57 -18.39
C LYS A 83 -15.07 -9.93 -17.81
N LYS A 84 -15.35 -8.68 -18.17
CA LYS A 84 -16.54 -7.91 -17.75
C LYS A 84 -17.31 -7.39 -18.96
N LYS A 85 -18.37 -8.10 -19.36
CA LYS A 85 -19.19 -7.78 -20.55
C LYS A 85 -19.89 -6.42 -20.48
N ASP A 86 -20.09 -5.88 -19.29
CA ASP A 86 -20.67 -4.56 -19.07
C ASP A 86 -19.61 -3.46 -18.96
N PHE A 87 -18.32 -3.77 -19.12
CA PHE A 87 -17.26 -2.78 -19.04
C PHE A 87 -17.06 -2.07 -20.38
N TRP A 88 -17.43 -0.80 -20.42
CA TRP A 88 -17.24 0.11 -21.56
C TRP A 88 -16.35 1.28 -21.17
N GLY A 89 -15.46 1.67 -22.07
CA GLY A 89 -14.46 2.68 -21.77
C GLY A 89 -13.43 2.89 -22.86
N ILE A 90 -12.27 3.41 -22.45
CA ILE A 90 -11.16 3.77 -23.32
C ILE A 90 -9.85 3.33 -22.65
N ILE A 91 -8.93 2.80 -23.45
CA ILE A 91 -7.51 2.72 -23.09
C ILE A 91 -6.74 3.76 -23.91
N TYR A 92 -6.18 4.75 -23.21
CA TYR A 92 -5.13 5.61 -23.76
C TYR A 92 -3.80 4.90 -23.60
N TYR A 93 -2.93 4.98 -24.60
CA TYR A 93 -1.66 4.27 -24.57
C TYR A 93 -0.55 5.07 -25.25
N GLY A 94 0.69 4.78 -24.88
CA GLY A 94 1.88 5.45 -25.35
C GLY A 94 3.14 4.66 -25.03
N MET A 95 4.30 5.19 -25.42
CA MET A 95 5.58 4.53 -25.17
C MET A 95 6.43 5.33 -24.19
N TYR A 96 7.28 4.61 -23.47
CA TYR A 96 8.45 5.22 -22.86
C TYR A 96 9.55 5.35 -23.92
N ALA A 97 10.26 6.47 -23.91
CA ALA A 97 11.36 6.68 -24.85
C ALA A 97 12.57 5.80 -24.50
N GLN A 98 13.31 5.33 -25.51
CA GLN A 98 14.53 4.52 -25.30
C GLN A 98 15.58 5.28 -24.48
N LYS A 99 15.78 6.56 -24.82
CA LYS A 99 16.56 7.52 -24.04
C LYS A 99 15.58 8.41 -23.28
N GLY A 100 15.04 7.85 -22.19
CA GLY A 100 14.07 8.51 -21.34
C GLY A 100 14.64 9.70 -20.56
N SER A 101 13.74 10.53 -20.03
CA SER A 101 14.11 11.53 -19.03
C SER A 101 14.48 10.86 -17.70
N LYS A 102 15.16 11.59 -16.81
CA LYS A 102 15.43 11.13 -15.44
C LYS A 102 14.15 10.66 -14.73
N TYR A 103 13.02 11.30 -14.95
CA TYR A 103 11.74 10.92 -14.34
C TYR A 103 10.86 10.32 -15.45
N PRO A 104 10.97 9.01 -15.72
CA PRO A 104 10.35 8.39 -16.88
C PRO A 104 8.83 8.48 -16.79
N GLN A 105 8.21 8.90 -17.89
CA GLN A 105 6.76 9.00 -18.05
C GLN A 105 6.41 8.53 -19.47
N PRO A 106 5.24 7.89 -19.67
CA PRO A 106 4.82 7.50 -21.01
C PRO A 106 4.38 8.74 -21.81
N VAL A 107 4.75 8.77 -23.09
CA VAL A 107 4.22 9.77 -24.03
C VAL A 107 2.98 9.19 -24.68
N PHE A 108 1.81 9.60 -24.21
CA PHE A 108 0.54 9.12 -24.74
C PHE A 108 0.35 9.49 -26.22
N PHE A 109 -0.10 8.52 -27.00
CA PHE A 109 -0.34 8.68 -28.43
C PHE A 109 -1.71 9.28 -28.70
N LYS A 110 -1.85 9.92 -29.88
CA LYS A 110 -3.11 10.55 -30.30
C LYS A 110 -4.25 9.56 -30.53
N LYS A 111 -3.95 8.29 -30.81
CA LYS A 111 -4.96 7.23 -30.96
C LYS A 111 -5.21 6.56 -29.61
N LYS A 112 -6.42 6.06 -29.46
CA LYS A 112 -6.91 5.35 -28.28
C LYS A 112 -7.57 4.04 -28.70
N ALA A 113 -7.61 3.06 -27.80
CA ALA A 113 -8.39 1.85 -27.96
C ALA A 113 -9.71 1.98 -27.20
N LYS A 114 -10.81 1.48 -27.76
CA LYS A 114 -12.09 1.41 -27.05
C LYS A 114 -12.15 0.11 -26.25
N ILE A 115 -12.70 0.18 -25.04
CA ILE A 115 -13.12 -0.99 -24.28
C ILE A 115 -14.58 -1.24 -24.64
N ILE A 116 -14.84 -2.38 -25.27
CA ILE A 116 -16.17 -2.82 -25.72
C ILE A 116 -16.39 -4.19 -25.10
N GLU A 117 -17.44 -4.29 -24.27
CA GLU A 117 -17.77 -5.53 -23.55
C GLU A 117 -16.58 -6.16 -22.80
N GLY A 118 -15.77 -5.31 -22.15
CA GLY A 118 -14.60 -5.71 -21.39
C GLY A 118 -13.39 -6.11 -22.24
N LYS A 119 -13.40 -5.85 -23.55
CA LYS A 119 -12.27 -6.15 -24.44
C LYS A 119 -11.73 -4.90 -25.12
N ALA A 120 -10.41 -4.82 -25.27
CA ALA A 120 -9.75 -3.72 -25.98
C ALA A 120 -8.46 -4.17 -26.66
N ASP A 121 -8.25 -3.74 -27.91
CA ASP A 121 -7.03 -4.00 -28.65
C ASP A 121 -6.22 -2.72 -28.86
N ILE A 122 -4.97 -2.73 -28.41
CA ILE A 122 -4.00 -1.67 -28.67
C ILE A 122 -3.20 -2.04 -29.93
N ASN A 123 -3.15 -1.12 -30.90
CA ASN A 123 -2.37 -1.29 -32.12
C ASN A 123 -1.00 -0.62 -31.99
N LEU A 124 0.03 -1.43 -31.72
CA LEU A 124 1.41 -0.96 -31.55
C LEU A 124 2.09 -0.60 -32.87
N LYS A 125 1.68 -1.21 -34.00
CA LYS A 125 2.17 -0.77 -35.33
C LYS A 125 1.84 0.69 -35.65
N ALA A 126 0.83 1.26 -35.00
CA ALA A 126 0.49 2.66 -35.17
C ALA A 126 1.50 3.62 -34.53
N LEU A 127 2.42 3.11 -33.69
CA LEU A 127 3.49 3.83 -33.01
C LEU A 127 4.83 3.74 -33.75
N ALA A 128 4.87 3.11 -34.93
CA ALA A 128 6.05 2.98 -35.78
C ALA A 128 6.50 4.30 -36.43
N GLY A 129 7.65 4.26 -37.10
CA GLY A 129 8.24 5.33 -37.90
C GLY A 129 8.56 6.55 -37.04
N LYS A 130 8.06 7.72 -37.44
CA LYS A 130 8.33 8.97 -36.70
C LYS A 130 7.78 9.01 -35.27
N TYR A 131 6.92 8.06 -34.89
CA TYR A 131 6.39 7.95 -33.53
C TYR A 131 7.13 6.91 -32.69
N ASP A 132 8.11 6.20 -33.28
CA ASP A 132 8.90 5.18 -32.60
C ASP A 132 9.97 5.79 -31.69
N ILE A 133 9.51 6.38 -30.60
CA ILE A 133 10.39 6.95 -29.56
C ILE A 133 11.11 5.87 -28.74
N ALA A 134 10.71 4.60 -28.86
CA ALA A 134 11.30 3.45 -28.19
C ALA A 134 12.38 2.76 -29.05
N ASN A 135 12.48 3.12 -30.34
CA ASN A 135 13.31 2.45 -31.34
C ASN A 135 13.00 0.93 -31.46
N TYR A 136 11.74 0.56 -31.25
CA TYR A 136 11.31 -0.84 -31.23
C TYR A 136 11.34 -1.48 -32.62
N GLU A 137 11.24 -0.70 -33.69
CA GLU A 137 11.42 -1.21 -35.05
C GLU A 137 12.84 -1.76 -35.28
N THR A 138 13.81 -1.28 -34.51
CA THR A 138 15.19 -1.79 -34.52
C THR A 138 15.40 -2.86 -33.46
N THR A 139 15.06 -2.56 -32.20
CA THR A 139 15.39 -3.44 -31.04
C THR A 139 14.43 -4.62 -30.91
N GLY A 140 13.20 -4.49 -31.40
CA GLY A 140 12.12 -5.43 -31.11
C GLY A 140 11.63 -5.37 -29.66
N GLN A 141 11.94 -4.31 -28.92
CA GLN A 141 11.58 -4.15 -27.51
C GLN A 141 10.97 -2.77 -27.29
N LEU A 142 9.87 -2.71 -26.52
CA LEU A 142 9.27 -1.45 -26.08
C LEU A 142 8.58 -1.59 -24.74
N LYS A 143 8.51 -0.47 -24.02
CA LYS A 143 7.72 -0.33 -22.80
C LYS A 143 6.52 0.58 -23.08
N ILE A 144 5.32 0.05 -22.84
CA ILE A 144 4.05 0.75 -23.01
C ILE A 144 3.63 1.33 -21.66
N GLY A 145 3.15 2.57 -21.65
CA GLY A 145 2.29 3.07 -20.58
C GLY A 145 0.85 3.14 -21.09
N TYR A 146 -0.11 2.77 -20.26
CA TYR A 146 -1.52 2.79 -20.60
C TYR A 146 -2.38 3.34 -19.45
N ARG A 147 -3.50 3.95 -19.82
CA ARG A 147 -4.47 4.55 -18.90
C ARG A 147 -5.86 4.01 -19.22
N ILE A 148 -6.49 3.37 -18.26
CA ILE A 148 -7.84 2.81 -18.34
C ILE A 148 -8.82 3.87 -17.84
N VAL A 149 -9.81 4.18 -18.67
CA VAL A 149 -10.85 5.18 -18.39
C VAL A 149 -12.22 4.58 -18.66
N ASN A 150 -13.17 4.74 -17.75
CA ASN A 150 -14.54 4.25 -17.96
C ASN A 150 -15.36 5.15 -18.90
N ASN A 151 -16.58 4.74 -19.25
CA ASN A 151 -17.49 5.51 -20.10
C ASN A 151 -17.92 6.88 -19.52
N LYS A 152 -17.73 7.12 -18.23
CA LYS A 152 -17.98 8.42 -17.56
C LYS A 152 -16.76 9.34 -17.57
N GLY A 153 -15.61 8.89 -18.10
CA GLY A 153 -14.37 9.65 -18.10
C GLY A 153 -13.57 9.56 -16.80
N THR A 154 -13.97 8.71 -15.84
CA THR A 154 -13.19 8.45 -14.63
C THR A 154 -11.96 7.62 -14.98
N ILE A 155 -10.79 8.08 -14.54
CA ILE A 155 -9.55 7.32 -14.68
C ILE A 155 -9.56 6.22 -13.62
N ILE A 156 -9.43 4.98 -14.06
CA ILE A 156 -9.49 3.80 -13.19
C ILE A 156 -8.09 3.36 -12.78
N TYR A 157 -7.16 3.33 -13.75
CA TYR A 157 -5.82 2.81 -13.51
C TYR A 157 -4.82 3.31 -14.55
N ASP A 158 -3.61 3.60 -14.09
CA ASP A 158 -2.43 3.86 -14.92
C ASP A 158 -1.42 2.70 -14.78
N GLY A 159 -1.19 1.99 -15.88
CA GLY A 159 -0.33 0.81 -15.93
C GLY A 159 0.88 0.98 -16.86
N LYS A 160 1.82 0.05 -16.72
CA LYS A 160 2.98 -0.11 -17.60
C LYS A 160 3.24 -1.59 -17.89
N ILE A 161 3.75 -1.88 -19.08
CA ILE A 161 4.09 -3.25 -19.49
C ILE A 161 5.19 -3.23 -20.56
N ASN A 162 6.12 -4.18 -20.50
CA ASN A 162 7.10 -4.48 -21.53
C ASN A 162 6.48 -5.37 -22.61
N VAL A 163 6.85 -5.12 -23.85
CA VAL A 163 6.38 -5.84 -25.02
C VAL A 163 7.58 -6.14 -25.91
N ASN A 164 7.62 -7.35 -26.45
CA ASN A 164 8.61 -7.80 -27.41
C ASN A 164 7.99 -7.99 -28.79
N GLY A 165 8.82 -7.89 -29.82
CA GLY A 165 8.46 -8.12 -31.22
C GLY A 165 8.27 -6.85 -32.05
N LYS A 166 8.18 -7.06 -33.37
CA LYS A 166 7.92 -6.04 -34.40
C LYS A 166 6.58 -6.29 -35.12
N GLY A 167 5.80 -7.24 -34.61
CA GLY A 167 4.63 -7.83 -35.26
C GLY A 167 4.93 -9.23 -35.82
N PRO A 168 4.51 -10.33 -35.14
CA PRO A 168 3.68 -10.35 -33.93
C PRO A 168 4.40 -9.76 -32.71
N PHE A 169 3.60 -9.31 -31.76
CA PHE A 169 4.04 -8.81 -30.46
C PHE A 169 3.71 -9.83 -29.37
N ASP A 170 4.49 -9.83 -28.29
CA ASP A 170 4.26 -10.64 -27.10
C ASP A 170 4.50 -9.82 -25.83
N VAL A 171 3.79 -10.18 -24.76
CA VAL A 171 3.86 -9.48 -23.46
C VAL A 171 4.97 -10.08 -22.61
N ASP A 172 5.98 -9.25 -22.36
CA ASP A 172 7.19 -9.66 -21.66
C ASP A 172 7.06 -9.53 -20.13
N LEU A 173 8.03 -10.09 -19.41
CA LEU A 173 8.23 -9.84 -18.00
C LEU A 173 8.43 -8.34 -17.77
N SER A 174 7.66 -7.80 -16.84
CA SER A 174 7.53 -6.37 -16.62
C SER A 174 7.50 -6.09 -15.13
N ILE A 175 8.23 -5.07 -14.70
CA ILE A 175 7.95 -4.41 -13.43
C ILE A 175 6.62 -3.67 -13.61
N THR A 176 5.64 -4.00 -12.77
CA THR A 176 4.32 -3.37 -12.73
C THR A 176 4.25 -2.28 -11.68
N GLU A 177 5.06 -2.33 -10.63
CA GLU A 177 5.18 -1.26 -9.62
C GLU A 177 6.63 -1.09 -9.20
N GLY A 178 7.11 0.14 -9.07
CA GLY A 178 8.48 0.44 -8.67
C GLY A 178 9.46 0.44 -9.86
N PRO A 179 10.78 0.26 -9.66
CA PRO A 179 11.41 -0.08 -8.37
C PRO A 179 11.49 1.11 -7.42
N PHE A 180 11.07 0.89 -6.18
CA PHE A 180 11.05 1.88 -5.12
C PHE A 180 12.28 1.73 -4.22
N VAL A 181 12.80 2.86 -3.73
CA VAL A 181 13.88 2.88 -2.74
C VAL A 181 13.26 3.13 -1.37
N ASN A 182 13.45 2.21 -0.42
CA ASN A 182 12.96 2.32 0.95
C ASN A 182 14.04 1.90 1.96
N ASN A 183 13.75 2.09 3.24
CA ASN A 183 14.58 1.65 4.36
C ASN A 183 16.06 2.04 4.23
N VAL A 184 16.32 3.25 3.73
CA VAL A 184 17.67 3.78 3.55
C VAL A 184 18.27 4.15 4.89
N THR A 185 19.47 3.64 5.18
CA THR A 185 20.32 4.03 6.32
C THR A 185 21.67 4.54 5.81
N GLU A 186 22.64 4.74 6.71
CA GLU A 186 24.01 5.09 6.32
C GLU A 186 24.73 3.98 5.56
N ASN A 187 24.30 2.71 5.68
CA ASN A 187 25.02 1.56 5.13
C ASN A 187 24.14 0.58 4.35
N GLU A 188 22.83 0.83 4.26
CA GLU A 188 21.90 -0.04 3.56
C GLU A 188 20.76 0.71 2.88
N ALA A 189 20.07 0.01 1.98
CA ALA A 189 18.80 0.39 1.37
C ALA A 189 18.04 -0.86 0.93
N VAL A 190 16.72 -0.77 0.82
CA VAL A 190 15.88 -1.79 0.19
C VAL A 190 15.38 -1.28 -1.15
N ILE A 191 15.58 -2.09 -2.20
CA ILE A 191 14.95 -1.87 -3.50
C ILE A 191 13.81 -2.86 -3.63
N TRP A 192 12.58 -2.37 -3.79
CA TRP A 192 11.40 -3.23 -3.89
C TRP A 192 10.51 -2.92 -5.08
N PHE A 193 9.83 -3.94 -5.61
CA PHE A 193 8.97 -3.85 -6.79
C PHE A 193 8.06 -5.06 -6.94
N ASN A 194 7.01 -4.89 -7.77
CA ASN A 194 6.17 -5.99 -8.23
C ASN A 194 6.37 -6.27 -9.71
N THR A 195 6.28 -7.54 -10.11
CA THR A 195 6.30 -7.98 -11.50
C THR A 195 4.95 -8.53 -11.97
N ASN A 196 4.72 -8.56 -13.28
CA ASN A 196 3.49 -9.09 -13.86
C ASN A 196 3.41 -10.63 -13.84
N LYS A 197 4.55 -11.30 -13.65
CA LYS A 197 4.72 -12.76 -13.59
C LYS A 197 5.81 -13.09 -12.56
N PRO A 198 5.77 -14.29 -11.95
CA PRO A 198 6.83 -14.81 -11.09
C PRO A 198 8.23 -14.72 -11.74
N CYS A 199 9.23 -14.22 -11.02
CA CYS A 199 10.63 -14.22 -11.49
C CYS A 199 11.65 -14.20 -10.33
N SER A 200 12.94 -14.34 -10.65
CA SER A 200 14.05 -14.25 -9.70
C SER A 200 15.00 -13.10 -10.07
N PRO A 201 14.65 -11.85 -9.72
CA PRO A 201 15.41 -10.69 -10.15
C PRO A 201 16.65 -10.45 -9.27
N SER A 202 17.49 -9.51 -9.72
CA SER A 202 18.65 -9.04 -8.96
C SER A 202 18.82 -7.53 -9.08
N VAL A 203 19.54 -6.94 -8.15
CA VAL A 203 19.92 -5.54 -8.15
C VAL A 203 21.44 -5.45 -8.17
N THR A 204 21.99 -4.71 -9.12
CA THR A 204 23.42 -4.42 -9.18
C THR A 204 23.71 -3.03 -8.64
N VAL A 205 24.60 -2.92 -7.65
CA VAL A 205 25.08 -1.66 -7.09
C VAL A 205 26.60 -1.71 -6.99
N ASN A 206 27.30 -0.75 -7.60
CA ASN A 206 28.78 -0.71 -7.66
C ASN A 206 29.42 -2.04 -8.13
N GLY A 207 28.83 -2.67 -9.15
CA GLY A 207 29.30 -3.95 -9.68
C GLY A 207 29.05 -5.17 -8.78
N LYS A 208 28.45 -5.00 -7.60
CA LYS A 208 27.99 -6.09 -6.74
C LYS A 208 26.55 -6.43 -7.05
N VAL A 209 26.24 -7.73 -7.13
CA VAL A 209 24.90 -8.25 -7.41
C VAL A 209 24.26 -8.70 -6.10
N PHE A 210 23.06 -8.21 -5.85
CA PHE A 210 22.18 -8.56 -4.73
C PHE A 210 20.96 -9.27 -5.29
N LYS A 211 20.53 -10.37 -4.68
CA LYS A 211 19.39 -11.16 -5.17
C LYS A 211 18.25 -11.09 -4.17
N ALA A 212 17.02 -11.25 -4.66
CA ALA A 212 15.88 -11.46 -3.79
C ALA A 212 16.11 -12.70 -2.91
N PRO A 213 15.74 -12.66 -1.62
CA PRO A 213 15.75 -13.86 -0.79
C PRO A 213 14.80 -14.88 -1.42
N SER A 214 15.33 -16.05 -1.77
CA SER A 214 14.49 -17.14 -2.31
C SER A 214 13.57 -17.62 -1.20
N LYS A 215 12.26 -17.47 -1.37
CA LYS A 215 11.30 -18.22 -0.55
C LYS A 215 11.53 -19.70 -0.84
N MET A 216 11.89 -20.47 0.20
CA MET A 216 12.22 -21.88 0.07
C MET A 216 11.13 -22.60 -0.76
N MET A 217 11.55 -23.36 -1.77
CA MET A 217 10.71 -24.15 -2.69
C MET A 217 9.99 -23.40 -3.84
N ASN A 218 10.14 -22.07 -3.99
CA ASN A 218 9.55 -21.38 -5.14
C ASN A 218 10.50 -21.37 -6.37
N MET A 219 10.48 -22.44 -7.17
CA MET A 219 11.31 -22.55 -8.37
C MET A 219 10.93 -21.56 -9.49
N MET A 220 9.72 -21.00 -9.46
CA MET A 220 9.26 -20.00 -10.43
C MET A 220 9.64 -18.56 -10.04
N GLY A 221 10.10 -18.35 -8.80
CA GLY A 221 10.36 -17.03 -8.23
C GLY A 221 9.08 -16.31 -7.78
N ASP A 222 9.21 -15.09 -7.28
CA ASP A 222 8.11 -14.34 -6.66
C ASP A 222 7.57 -13.24 -7.59
N ILE A 223 6.42 -12.67 -7.23
CA ILE A 223 5.85 -11.47 -7.89
C ILE A 223 6.27 -10.20 -7.14
N HIS A 224 6.34 -10.27 -5.82
CA HIS A 224 6.79 -9.19 -4.95
C HIS A 224 8.24 -9.42 -4.55
N HIS A 225 9.06 -8.39 -4.70
CA HIS A 225 10.51 -8.46 -4.49
C HIS A 225 10.95 -7.37 -3.54
N GLU A 226 11.71 -7.76 -2.51
CA GLU A 226 12.39 -6.85 -1.59
C GLU A 226 13.87 -7.24 -1.53
N ILE A 227 14.76 -6.41 -2.09
CA ILE A 227 16.18 -6.72 -2.22
C ILE A 227 16.97 -5.76 -1.35
N ARG A 228 17.50 -6.29 -0.23
CA ARG A 228 18.36 -5.53 0.70
C ARG A 228 19.76 -5.37 0.10
N ILE A 229 20.17 -4.12 -0.04
CA ILE A 229 21.50 -3.69 -0.44
C ILE A 229 22.23 -3.24 0.83
N HIS A 230 23.37 -3.85 1.13
CA HIS A 230 24.10 -3.62 2.38
C HIS A 230 25.58 -3.35 2.12
N HIS A 231 26.34 -2.99 3.17
CA HIS A 231 27.77 -2.62 3.07
C HIS A 231 27.99 -1.40 2.16
N LEU A 232 27.06 -0.45 2.19
CA LEU A 232 27.19 0.84 1.54
C LEU A 232 27.97 1.82 2.43
N LYS A 233 28.45 2.89 1.82
CA LYS A 233 29.11 3.99 2.52
C LYS A 233 28.06 5.07 2.85
N PRO A 234 28.19 5.74 4.00
CA PRO A 234 27.36 6.88 4.37
C PRO A 234 27.46 8.03 3.37
N ASP A 235 26.42 8.87 3.29
CA ASP A 235 26.38 10.12 2.51
C ASP A 235 26.78 9.96 1.04
N THR A 236 26.55 8.79 0.45
CA THR A 236 27.09 8.41 -0.86
C THR A 236 25.97 8.13 -1.85
N LYS A 237 26.09 8.71 -3.05
CA LYS A 237 25.17 8.43 -4.16
C LYS A 237 25.57 7.13 -4.85
N TYR A 238 24.60 6.24 -5.02
CA TYR A 238 24.74 4.96 -5.70
C TYR A 238 23.83 4.91 -6.91
N TYR A 239 24.34 4.38 -8.02
CA TYR A 239 23.52 3.93 -9.13
C TYR A 239 23.17 2.47 -8.90
N TYR A 240 21.93 2.11 -9.18
CA TYR A 240 21.46 0.73 -9.11
C TYR A 240 20.77 0.32 -10.38
N THR A 241 20.97 -0.93 -10.78
CA THR A 241 20.27 -1.54 -11.91
C THR A 241 19.49 -2.75 -11.45
N VAL A 242 18.17 -2.72 -11.61
CA VAL A 242 17.31 -3.89 -11.40
C VAL A 242 17.32 -4.72 -12.68
N GLN A 243 17.72 -5.98 -12.58
CA GLN A 243 17.72 -6.95 -13.66
C GLN A 243 16.62 -7.99 -13.42
N TYR A 244 15.76 -8.21 -14.42
CA TYR A 244 14.62 -9.11 -14.34
C TYR A 244 14.32 -9.73 -15.71
N GLY A 245 14.48 -11.05 -15.83
CA GLY A 245 14.49 -11.71 -17.14
C GLY A 245 15.60 -11.12 -18.03
N ASP A 246 15.26 -10.77 -19.26
CA ASP A 246 16.18 -10.11 -20.21
C ASP A 246 16.13 -8.57 -20.13
N ASN A 247 15.38 -8.02 -19.17
CA ASN A 247 15.17 -6.58 -19.01
C ASN A 247 15.99 -6.01 -17.86
N GLY A 248 16.32 -4.72 -17.97
CA GLY A 248 16.99 -3.97 -16.92
C GLY A 248 16.55 -2.51 -16.85
N GLU A 249 16.37 -2.00 -15.63
CA GLU A 249 16.08 -0.58 -15.37
C GLU A 249 17.12 0.00 -14.40
N THR A 250 17.64 1.20 -14.69
CA THR A 250 18.71 1.84 -13.89
C THR A 250 18.27 3.17 -13.32
N TYR A 251 18.51 3.36 -12.03
CA TYR A 251 18.20 4.58 -11.28
C TYR A 251 19.32 4.88 -10.28
N SER A 252 19.08 5.76 -9.30
CA SER A 252 20.09 6.06 -8.27
C SER A 252 19.45 6.50 -6.96
N PHE A 253 20.04 6.17 -5.83
CA PHE A 253 19.67 6.71 -4.52
C PHE A 253 20.90 7.28 -3.81
N LYS A 254 20.68 7.93 -2.65
CA LYS A 254 21.75 8.39 -1.77
C LYS A 254 21.52 7.80 -0.38
N THR A 255 22.56 7.18 0.19
CA THR A 255 22.52 6.70 1.60
C THR A 255 22.44 7.87 2.57
N ASN A 256 21.91 7.61 3.77
CA ASN A 256 21.87 8.62 4.81
C ASN A 256 23.31 9.00 5.21
N PRO A 257 23.55 10.23 5.69
CA PRO A 257 24.82 10.54 6.32
C PRO A 257 24.98 9.70 7.60
N ASN A 258 26.21 9.64 8.13
CA ASN A 258 26.44 9.02 9.43
C ASN A 258 25.47 9.60 10.47
N LYS A 259 24.95 8.73 11.34
CA LYS A 259 24.28 9.16 12.56
C LYS A 259 25.16 10.20 13.30
N GLY A 260 24.54 11.28 13.79
CA GLY A 260 25.24 12.42 14.40
C GLY A 260 25.71 13.49 13.42
N SER A 261 25.55 13.28 12.11
CA SER A 261 25.87 14.31 11.11
C SER A 261 24.97 15.53 11.25
N ARG A 262 25.59 16.70 11.45
CA ARG A 262 24.93 18.01 11.56
C ARG A 262 24.95 18.82 10.26
N LYS A 263 25.23 18.15 9.13
CA LYS A 263 25.10 18.77 7.82
C LYS A 263 23.64 19.15 7.58
N PRO A 264 23.35 20.39 7.13
CA PRO A 264 21.97 20.80 6.86
C PRO A 264 21.38 19.95 5.73
N PHE A 265 20.09 19.63 5.86
CA PHE A 265 19.32 18.91 4.85
C PHE A 265 17.87 19.40 4.84
N VAL A 266 17.13 19.00 3.81
CA VAL A 266 15.70 19.27 3.68
C VAL A 266 14.98 17.91 3.62
N PHE A 267 13.81 17.81 4.23
CA PHE A 267 12.87 16.71 3.97
C PHE A 267 11.50 17.28 3.65
N ALA A 268 10.68 16.50 2.93
CA ALA A 268 9.30 16.85 2.66
C ALA A 268 8.36 16.13 3.62
N PHE A 269 7.25 16.77 3.96
CA PHE A 269 6.20 16.21 4.83
C PHE A 269 4.81 16.62 4.30
N THR A 270 3.86 15.69 4.25
CA THR A 270 2.43 15.97 4.04
C THR A 270 1.59 14.74 4.46
N SER A 271 0.27 14.88 4.38
CA SER A 271 -0.72 13.80 4.45
C SER A 271 -1.85 14.12 3.46
N ASP A 272 -2.93 13.33 3.45
CA ASP A 272 -4.22 13.67 2.84
C ASP A 272 -4.16 13.94 1.33
N SER A 273 -4.09 12.85 0.56
CA SER A 273 -4.01 12.88 -0.91
C SER A 273 -5.00 11.94 -1.60
N ARG A 274 -6.00 11.48 -0.85
CA ARG A 274 -7.18 10.78 -1.38
C ARG A 274 -7.87 11.58 -2.49
N GLN A 275 -8.69 10.89 -3.28
CA GLN A 275 -9.30 11.48 -4.46
C GLN A 275 -10.04 12.80 -4.15
N GLY A 276 -9.90 13.78 -5.03
CA GLY A 276 -10.55 15.09 -4.93
C GLY A 276 -11.56 15.35 -6.02
N ASN A 277 -12.42 16.34 -5.79
CA ASN A 277 -13.29 16.91 -6.82
C ASN A 277 -12.48 17.61 -7.91
N GLY A 278 -13.03 17.75 -9.11
CA GLY A 278 -12.41 18.46 -10.24
C GLY A 278 -11.93 17.57 -11.40
N GLY A 279 -12.16 16.25 -11.32
CA GLY A 279 -11.94 15.31 -12.42
C GLY A 279 -10.48 15.10 -12.82
N GLY A 280 -10.27 14.31 -13.88
CA GLY A 280 -8.94 13.96 -14.38
C GLY A 280 -8.06 13.34 -13.30
N GLU A 281 -6.79 13.75 -13.23
CA GLU A 281 -5.82 13.18 -12.29
C GLU A 281 -6.05 13.55 -10.81
N ARG A 282 -7.07 14.36 -10.50
CA ARG A 282 -7.51 14.53 -9.10
C ARG A 282 -8.26 13.31 -8.56
N ASN A 283 -8.74 12.46 -9.46
CA ASN A 283 -9.39 11.21 -9.15
C ASN A 283 -8.90 10.13 -10.13
N ILE A 284 -7.82 9.46 -9.73
CA ILE A 284 -7.41 8.19 -10.31
C ILE A 284 -7.80 7.11 -9.30
N TYR A 285 -9.10 6.79 -9.29
CA TYR A 285 -9.76 5.79 -8.45
C TYR A 285 -9.10 5.63 -7.07
N GLY A 286 -9.50 6.51 -6.13
CA GLY A 286 -8.94 6.53 -4.78
C GLY A 286 -7.87 7.59 -4.52
N ALA A 287 -7.07 7.95 -5.53
CA ALA A 287 -5.90 8.80 -5.35
C ALA A 287 -5.96 10.13 -6.13
N ASN A 288 -5.43 11.20 -5.54
CA ASN A 288 -5.20 12.50 -6.18
C ASN A 288 -3.79 12.59 -6.76
N ALA A 289 -3.57 11.91 -7.89
CA ALA A 289 -2.28 11.90 -8.57
C ALA A 289 -1.80 13.30 -9.00
N TYR A 290 -2.73 14.23 -9.28
CA TYR A 290 -2.40 15.61 -9.65
C TYR A 290 -1.58 16.32 -8.57
N ILE A 291 -2.01 16.27 -7.31
CA ILE A 291 -1.31 16.97 -6.23
C ILE A 291 -0.03 16.23 -5.83
N MET A 292 -0.09 14.90 -5.81
CA MET A 292 1.06 14.06 -5.45
C MET A 292 2.25 14.26 -6.40
N LYS A 293 2.01 14.29 -7.72
CA LYS A 293 3.07 14.60 -8.70
C LYS A 293 3.73 15.96 -8.46
N LYS A 294 2.94 16.97 -8.08
CA LYS A 294 3.44 18.33 -7.81
C LYS A 294 4.28 18.38 -6.53
N MET A 295 3.81 17.75 -5.46
CA MET A 295 4.52 17.68 -4.19
C MET A 295 5.84 16.91 -4.34
N ALA A 296 5.82 15.77 -5.03
CA ALA A 296 7.04 15.00 -5.32
C ALA A 296 8.02 15.80 -6.18
N ALA A 297 7.56 16.44 -7.26
CA ALA A 297 8.42 17.28 -8.10
C ALA A 297 9.03 18.45 -7.32
N LEU A 298 8.24 19.10 -6.44
CA LEU A 298 8.72 20.17 -5.57
C LEU A 298 9.78 19.65 -4.59
N ALA A 299 9.54 18.52 -3.92
CA ALA A 299 10.49 17.91 -2.99
C ALA A 299 11.85 17.66 -3.66
N LEU A 300 11.86 17.06 -4.85
CA LEU A 300 13.12 16.85 -5.59
C LEU A 300 13.75 18.16 -6.07
N SER A 301 12.97 19.16 -6.49
CA SER A 301 13.50 20.48 -6.88
C SER A 301 14.17 21.21 -5.70
N LYS A 302 13.74 20.91 -4.47
CA LYS A 302 14.30 21.43 -3.22
C LYS A 302 15.39 20.54 -2.64
N ASN A 303 15.83 19.50 -3.38
CA ASN A 303 16.82 18.53 -2.94
C ASN A 303 16.46 17.87 -1.60
N ALA A 304 15.17 17.55 -1.39
CA ALA A 304 14.75 16.81 -0.22
C ALA A 304 15.46 15.45 -0.17
N ALA A 305 15.95 15.10 1.01
CA ALA A 305 16.63 13.84 1.28
C ALA A 305 15.68 12.65 1.26
N PHE A 306 14.47 12.85 1.77
CA PHE A 306 13.37 11.89 1.81
C PHE A 306 12.03 12.63 1.85
N PHE A 307 10.95 11.89 1.70
CA PHE A 307 9.58 12.37 1.79
C PHE A 307 8.82 11.57 2.85
N GLN A 308 8.27 12.22 3.87
CA GLN A 308 7.37 11.59 4.84
C GLN A 308 5.91 11.87 4.45
N PHE A 309 5.10 10.83 4.32
CA PHE A 309 3.66 10.92 4.06
C PHE A 309 2.87 10.21 5.16
N THR A 310 2.04 10.90 5.92
CA THR A 310 1.38 10.30 7.11
C THR A 310 -0.14 10.28 6.99
N GLY A 311 -0.63 9.22 6.33
CA GLY A 311 -2.04 8.85 6.27
C GLY A 311 -2.88 9.54 5.21
N ASP A 312 -3.99 8.87 4.87
CA ASP A 312 -5.02 9.27 3.90
C ASP A 312 -4.50 9.39 2.47
N MET A 313 -3.90 8.31 1.98
CA MET A 313 -3.44 8.14 0.61
C MET A 313 -4.59 7.77 -0.34
N ILE A 314 -5.57 7.01 0.17
CA ILE A 314 -6.66 6.41 -0.61
C ILE A 314 -8.03 6.83 -0.08
N ASN A 315 -9.14 6.44 -0.72
CA ASN A 315 -10.46 6.65 -0.10
C ASN A 315 -10.77 5.59 0.95
N GLY A 316 -10.29 4.36 0.74
CA GLY A 316 -10.53 3.18 1.56
C GLY A 316 -11.89 3.13 2.26
N TYR A 317 -11.90 2.81 3.57
CA TYR A 317 -13.11 2.31 4.26
C TYR A 317 -13.78 1.16 3.48
N SER A 318 -12.98 0.38 2.75
CA SER A 318 -13.48 -0.65 1.86
C SER A 318 -13.59 -1.98 2.61
N SER A 319 -14.62 -2.75 2.31
CA SER A 319 -14.67 -4.16 2.71
C SER A 319 -14.00 -5.08 1.69
N SER A 320 -13.62 -4.56 0.51
CA SER A 320 -12.95 -5.31 -0.55
C SER A 320 -11.45 -5.04 -0.59
N VAL A 321 -10.65 -6.04 -0.22
CA VAL A 321 -9.18 -5.97 -0.29
C VAL A 321 -8.71 -5.60 -1.70
N GLY A 322 -9.37 -6.13 -2.72
CA GLY A 322 -9.00 -5.88 -4.10
C GLY A 322 -9.23 -4.44 -4.56
N GLU A 323 -10.19 -3.72 -3.98
CA GLU A 323 -10.40 -2.29 -4.24
C GLU A 323 -9.36 -1.44 -3.50
N ALA A 324 -9.14 -1.67 -2.21
CA ALA A 324 -8.13 -0.94 -1.45
C ALA A 324 -6.73 -1.06 -2.08
N ARG A 325 -6.34 -2.27 -2.50
CA ARG A 325 -5.07 -2.49 -3.22
C ARG A 325 -5.03 -1.73 -4.55
N LEU A 326 -6.14 -1.60 -5.27
CA LEU A 326 -6.18 -0.83 -6.53
C LEU A 326 -5.95 0.66 -6.25
N GLU A 327 -6.55 1.21 -5.20
CA GLU A 327 -6.34 2.60 -4.80
C GLU A 327 -4.86 2.82 -4.37
N CYS A 328 -4.27 1.92 -3.57
CA CYS A 328 -2.85 1.98 -3.18
C CYS A 328 -1.92 1.94 -4.40
N LYS A 329 -2.20 1.10 -5.39
CA LYS A 329 -1.42 1.03 -6.64
C LYS A 329 -1.52 2.32 -7.45
N ASN A 330 -2.70 2.94 -7.51
CA ASN A 330 -2.86 4.26 -8.16
C ASN A 330 -2.09 5.36 -7.42
N TRP A 331 -2.09 5.33 -6.08
CA TRP A 331 -1.32 6.26 -5.28
C TRP A 331 0.19 6.09 -5.54
N LYS A 332 0.72 4.86 -5.46
CA LYS A 332 2.13 4.55 -5.76
C LYS A 332 2.52 4.97 -7.18
N ARG A 333 1.68 4.66 -8.17
CA ARG A 333 1.90 5.06 -9.58
C ARG A 333 2.05 6.57 -9.74
N SER A 334 1.33 7.37 -8.95
CA SER A 334 1.37 8.83 -9.07
C SER A 334 2.74 9.42 -8.76
N ILE A 335 3.53 8.77 -7.90
CA ILE A 335 4.85 9.24 -7.46
C ILE A 335 6.01 8.32 -7.86
N GLU A 336 5.72 7.18 -8.49
CA GLU A 336 6.71 6.14 -8.83
C GLU A 336 7.96 6.72 -9.52
N SER A 337 7.79 7.61 -10.50
CA SER A 337 8.91 8.19 -11.25
C SER A 337 9.90 8.96 -10.37
N PHE A 338 9.48 9.41 -9.19
CA PHE A 338 10.30 10.13 -8.21
C PHE A 338 10.87 9.21 -7.14
N TRP A 339 10.09 8.20 -6.73
CA TRP A 339 10.44 7.23 -5.67
C TRP A 339 11.54 6.23 -6.09
N HIS A 340 11.93 6.22 -7.36
CA HIS A 340 13.19 5.59 -7.78
C HIS A 340 14.44 6.27 -7.17
N TYR A 341 14.32 7.50 -6.66
CA TYR A 341 15.46 8.36 -6.36
C TYR A 341 15.63 8.80 -4.91
N ILE A 342 14.51 8.99 -4.21
CA ILE A 342 14.47 9.33 -2.79
C ILE A 342 13.42 8.43 -2.12
N PRO A 343 13.61 8.05 -0.84
CA PRO A 343 12.62 7.26 -0.15
C PRO A 343 11.38 8.08 0.19
N PHE A 344 10.22 7.48 -0.03
CA PHE A 344 8.93 7.92 0.50
C PHE A 344 8.58 7.00 1.66
N TYR A 345 8.61 7.53 2.87
CA TYR A 345 8.20 6.85 4.08
C TYR A 345 6.73 7.15 4.33
N VAL A 346 5.92 6.10 4.48
CA VAL A 346 4.46 6.21 4.53
C VAL A 346 3.90 5.65 5.82
N ALA A 347 2.75 6.14 6.25
CA ALA A 347 2.00 5.62 7.39
C ALA A 347 0.49 5.62 7.07
N PRO A 348 -0.30 4.72 7.68
CA PRO A 348 -1.75 4.70 7.49
C PRO A 348 -2.45 5.83 8.26
N GLY A 349 -3.55 6.32 7.68
CA GLY A 349 -4.56 7.18 8.28
C GLY A 349 -5.88 6.43 8.47
N ASN A 350 -6.97 7.15 8.71
CA ASN A 350 -8.27 6.50 8.86
C ASN A 350 -8.82 5.99 7.52
N HIS A 351 -8.37 6.53 6.39
CA HIS A 351 -8.77 6.03 5.08
C HIS A 351 -8.01 4.78 4.63
N GLU A 352 -6.94 4.35 5.30
CA GLU A 352 -6.29 3.06 5.00
C GLU A 352 -6.96 1.86 5.70
N VAL A 353 -8.04 2.10 6.46
CA VAL A 353 -8.78 1.04 7.17
C VAL A 353 -9.53 0.13 6.20
N MET A 354 -9.52 -1.16 6.52
CA MET A 354 -10.37 -2.18 5.91
C MET A 354 -11.52 -2.48 6.87
N VAL A 355 -12.74 -2.68 6.37
CA VAL A 355 -13.91 -2.87 7.24
C VAL A 355 -14.63 -4.21 7.03
N THR A 356 -15.03 -4.84 8.13
CA THR A 356 -16.11 -5.82 8.17
C THR A 356 -17.39 -5.09 8.55
N THR A 357 -18.39 -5.08 7.66
CA THR A 357 -19.63 -4.31 7.85
C THR A 357 -20.84 -5.24 8.00
N PHE A 358 -21.71 -4.94 8.96
CA PHE A 358 -22.98 -5.61 9.19
C PHE A 358 -24.14 -4.67 8.83
N ASP A 359 -25.12 -5.16 8.08
CA ASP A 359 -26.30 -4.38 7.69
C ASP A 359 -27.30 -4.29 8.85
N ASP A 360 -27.33 -3.12 9.48
CA ASP A 360 -28.29 -2.74 10.52
C ASP A 360 -29.41 -1.83 9.99
N GLY A 361 -29.51 -1.66 8.67
CA GLY A 361 -30.44 -0.75 7.99
C GLY A 361 -30.00 0.72 8.01
N SER A 362 -28.88 1.07 8.65
CA SER A 362 -28.30 2.41 8.56
C SER A 362 -27.54 2.61 7.24
N LYS A 363 -27.27 3.87 6.89
CA LYS A 363 -26.56 4.22 5.64
C LYS A 363 -25.19 3.54 5.50
N TYR A 364 -24.49 3.34 6.61
CA TYR A 364 -23.10 2.87 6.62
C TYR A 364 -22.95 1.47 7.24
N GLY A 365 -24.02 0.93 7.83
CA GLY A 365 -23.95 -0.28 8.61
C GLY A 365 -23.16 -0.13 9.92
N LEU A 366 -22.96 -1.25 10.58
CA LEU A 366 -22.14 -1.40 11.76
C LEU A 366 -20.80 -2.00 11.33
N SER A 367 -19.72 -1.22 11.39
CA SER A 367 -18.41 -1.62 10.86
C SER A 367 -17.34 -1.69 11.94
N VAL A 368 -16.46 -2.68 11.83
CA VAL A 368 -15.22 -2.85 12.60
C VAL A 368 -14.06 -3.06 11.64
N ASP A 369 -12.82 -2.96 12.13
CA ASP A 369 -11.64 -3.35 11.34
C ASP A 369 -11.78 -4.78 10.81
N LYS A 370 -11.36 -4.99 9.56
CA LYS A 370 -11.57 -6.26 8.86
C LYS A 370 -10.70 -7.34 9.49
N PHE A 371 -11.30 -8.49 9.76
CA PHE A 371 -10.63 -9.65 10.33
C PHE A 371 -10.81 -10.88 9.41
N PRO A 372 -9.97 -11.93 9.51
CA PRO A 372 -8.90 -12.16 10.49
C PRO A 372 -7.72 -11.17 10.40
N TYR A 373 -7.23 -10.69 11.54
CA TYR A 373 -6.30 -9.55 11.57
C TYR A 373 -4.92 -9.82 10.97
N ASN A 374 -4.45 -11.07 10.98
CA ASN A 374 -3.17 -11.43 10.35
C ASN A 374 -3.22 -11.47 8.82
N ASN A 375 -4.42 -11.41 8.21
CA ASN A 375 -4.60 -11.58 6.77
C ASN A 375 -5.30 -10.39 6.10
N ASN A 376 -6.33 -9.82 6.74
CA ASN A 376 -7.27 -8.92 6.08
C ASN A 376 -7.44 -7.55 6.76
N SER A 377 -6.80 -7.31 7.91
CA SER A 377 -6.84 -6.00 8.59
C SER A 377 -6.30 -4.88 7.73
N GLY A 378 -6.69 -3.64 8.04
CA GLY A 378 -6.09 -2.46 7.41
C GLY A 378 -4.57 -2.49 7.52
N GLU A 379 -4.03 -2.85 8.69
CA GLU A 379 -2.59 -2.92 8.95
C GLU A 379 -1.89 -4.00 8.12
N ARG A 380 -2.47 -5.20 8.01
CA ARG A 380 -1.88 -6.26 7.20
C ARG A 380 -1.88 -5.89 5.72
N ILE A 381 -2.99 -5.37 5.22
CA ILE A 381 -3.09 -4.97 3.81
C ILE A 381 -2.16 -3.78 3.52
N PHE A 382 -1.97 -2.88 4.47
CA PHE A 382 -0.99 -1.80 4.36
C PHE A 382 0.44 -2.34 4.25
N ALA A 383 0.83 -3.26 5.14
CA ALA A 383 2.13 -3.92 5.12
C ALA A 383 2.35 -4.82 3.87
N ASP A 384 1.28 -5.31 3.23
CA ASP A 384 1.39 -5.99 1.93
C ASP A 384 1.69 -5.04 0.77
N GLU A 385 1.28 -3.77 0.87
CA GLU A 385 1.33 -2.82 -0.24
C GLU A 385 2.53 -1.87 -0.17
N PHE A 386 3.17 -1.74 0.99
CA PHE A 386 4.27 -0.81 1.25
C PHE A 386 5.39 -1.49 2.05
N VAL A 387 6.63 -1.05 1.81
CA VAL A 387 7.81 -1.52 2.53
C VAL A 387 8.34 -0.40 3.44
N ASN A 388 8.24 -0.58 4.75
CA ASN A 388 8.69 0.34 5.78
C ASN A 388 9.65 -0.36 6.77
N PHE A 389 10.10 0.37 7.79
CA PHE A 389 10.88 -0.22 8.86
C PHE A 389 9.98 -1.07 9.77
N GLU A 390 10.53 -2.15 10.32
CA GLU A 390 9.82 -3.11 11.19
C GLU A 390 10.28 -3.04 12.66
N ASN A 391 10.77 -1.87 13.09
CA ASN A 391 11.31 -1.65 14.44
C ASN A 391 10.28 -1.05 15.43
N GLY A 392 9.00 -1.17 15.09
CA GLY A 392 7.85 -0.84 15.92
C GLY A 392 7.53 -1.88 17.01
N PRO A 393 6.43 -1.66 17.76
CA PRO A 393 5.83 -2.72 18.57
C PRO A 393 5.31 -3.86 17.66
N ALA A 394 5.05 -5.04 18.23
CA ALA A 394 4.53 -6.18 17.45
C ALA A 394 3.02 -6.09 17.21
N SER A 395 2.24 -5.98 18.30
CA SER A 395 0.78 -5.81 18.32
C SER A 395 0.34 -5.36 19.74
N GLU A 396 -0.95 -5.19 19.97
CA GLU A 396 -1.55 -5.04 21.31
C GLU A 396 -1.84 -6.38 22.01
N ASP A 397 -1.51 -7.52 21.41
CA ASP A 397 -1.54 -8.83 22.08
C ASP A 397 -0.57 -8.83 23.29
N GLY A 398 -0.93 -9.51 24.37
CA GLY A 398 -0.22 -9.49 25.65
C GLY A 398 -0.37 -8.18 26.45
N SER A 399 -1.12 -7.19 25.96
CA SER A 399 -1.48 -6.02 26.76
C SER A 399 -2.41 -6.40 27.92
N LYS A 400 -2.61 -5.52 28.89
CA LYS A 400 -3.58 -5.75 29.98
C LYS A 400 -5.05 -5.86 29.51
N TYR A 401 -5.32 -5.49 28.26
CA TYR A 401 -6.66 -5.58 27.65
C TYR A 401 -6.80 -6.79 26.73
N ASP A 402 -5.73 -7.56 26.54
CA ASP A 402 -5.76 -8.80 25.77
C ASP A 402 -6.70 -9.82 26.44
N PRO A 403 -7.82 -10.19 25.77
CA PRO A 403 -8.77 -11.13 26.33
C PRO A 403 -8.30 -12.60 26.23
N ASP A 404 -7.31 -12.90 25.39
CA ASP A 404 -6.77 -14.26 25.23
C ASP A 404 -5.32 -14.29 24.73
N ASN A 405 -4.40 -14.50 25.67
CA ASN A 405 -2.97 -14.58 25.40
C ASN A 405 -2.50 -15.76 24.53
N LYS A 406 -3.39 -16.62 24.05
CA LYS A 406 -3.07 -17.77 23.19
C LYS A 406 -3.37 -17.53 21.72
N ASN A 407 -4.18 -16.53 21.40
CA ASN A 407 -4.63 -16.26 20.04
C ASN A 407 -4.24 -14.84 19.62
N THR A 408 -4.22 -14.58 18.31
CA THR A 408 -4.10 -13.21 17.81
C THR A 408 -5.46 -12.54 17.89
N ASP A 409 -5.57 -11.57 18.78
CA ASP A 409 -6.77 -10.79 18.99
C ASP A 409 -6.60 -9.34 18.55
N PHE A 410 -5.40 -8.90 18.17
CA PHE A 410 -5.15 -7.57 17.63
C PHE A 410 -4.37 -7.58 16.30
N PRO A 411 -4.52 -6.55 15.45
CA PRO A 411 -3.71 -6.41 14.23
C PRO A 411 -2.21 -6.27 14.50
N PRO A 412 -1.35 -6.63 13.55
CA PRO A 412 0.08 -6.37 13.67
C PRO A 412 0.37 -4.86 13.48
N TYR A 413 1.36 -4.33 14.20
CA TYR A 413 1.92 -2.99 13.99
C TYR A 413 3.02 -2.94 12.92
N ARG A 414 3.37 -4.10 12.36
CA ARG A 414 4.40 -4.25 11.33
C ARG A 414 4.16 -3.24 10.21
N GLU A 415 5.16 -2.40 9.96
CA GLU A 415 5.20 -1.38 8.91
C GLU A 415 4.18 -0.24 9.03
N THR A 416 3.38 -0.21 10.09
CA THR A 416 2.41 0.86 10.39
C THR A 416 2.84 1.76 11.53
N ALA A 417 3.73 1.30 12.42
CA ALA A 417 4.43 2.10 13.42
C ALA A 417 5.93 1.74 13.42
N TYR A 418 6.80 2.74 13.33
CA TYR A 418 8.25 2.53 13.19
C TYR A 418 9.03 3.82 13.44
N TYR A 419 10.36 3.75 13.46
CA TYR A 419 11.21 4.95 13.48
C TYR A 419 12.44 4.81 12.57
N TYR A 420 13.02 5.94 12.17
CA TYR A 420 14.26 5.98 11.39
C TYR A 420 15.10 7.21 11.71
N ILE A 421 16.38 7.16 11.34
CA ILE A 421 17.36 8.23 11.61
C ILE A 421 17.94 8.73 10.30
N TYR A 422 18.04 10.06 10.17
CA TYR A 422 18.78 10.74 9.11
C TYR A 422 19.73 11.77 9.75
N GLY A 423 21.03 11.48 9.75
CA GLY A 423 22.02 12.36 10.37
C GLY A 423 21.78 12.50 11.87
N ASN A 424 21.48 13.72 12.32
CA ASN A 424 21.15 14.06 13.71
C ASN A 424 19.64 14.16 14.00
N MET A 425 18.80 13.66 13.09
CA MET A 425 17.35 13.71 13.22
C MET A 425 16.76 12.31 13.27
N ALA A 426 15.83 12.07 14.19
CA ALA A 426 15.00 10.87 14.23
C ALA A 426 13.54 11.20 13.90
N MET A 427 12.91 10.37 13.08
CA MET A 427 11.47 10.40 12.81
C MET A 427 10.82 9.18 13.46
N VAL A 428 9.83 9.39 14.32
CA VAL A 428 9.00 8.35 14.92
C VAL A 428 7.61 8.42 14.31
N VAL A 429 7.17 7.32 13.71
CA VAL A 429 5.92 7.20 12.94
C VAL A 429 4.92 6.38 13.75
N LEU A 430 3.75 6.95 14.01
CA LEU A 430 2.67 6.36 14.79
C LEU A 430 1.46 6.01 13.93
N HIS A 431 0.70 5.02 14.40
CA HIS A 431 -0.60 4.62 13.85
C HIS A 431 -1.73 5.02 14.80
N SER A 432 -2.51 6.03 14.41
CA SER A 432 -3.63 6.57 15.20
C SER A 432 -4.99 5.94 14.91
N ASN A 433 -5.05 5.01 13.95
CA ASN A 433 -6.26 4.35 13.49
C ASN A 433 -6.14 2.83 13.56
N TYR A 434 -5.49 2.34 14.61
CA TYR A 434 -5.25 0.93 14.85
C TYR A 434 -6.48 0.23 15.41
N LEU A 435 -6.84 -0.97 14.95
CA LEU A 435 -8.07 -1.68 15.39
C LEU A 435 -9.33 -0.78 15.22
N TYR A 436 -9.38 0.02 14.16
CA TYR A 436 -10.30 1.14 14.08
C TYR A 436 -11.74 0.72 13.78
N THR A 437 -12.67 1.24 14.56
CA THR A 437 -14.12 1.13 14.34
C THR A 437 -14.67 2.51 13.96
N PRO A 438 -15.10 2.71 12.70
CA PRO A 438 -15.44 4.04 12.17
C PRO A 438 -16.50 4.82 12.94
N SER A 439 -17.47 4.13 13.54
CA SER A 439 -18.56 4.77 14.29
C SER A 439 -18.31 4.69 15.79
N THR A 440 -18.03 5.84 16.41
CA THR A 440 -17.85 5.94 17.86
C THR A 440 -19.10 5.55 18.65
N TYR A 441 -20.29 5.68 18.06
CA TYR A 441 -21.55 5.23 18.66
C TYR A 441 -21.67 3.71 18.74
N ASN A 442 -21.04 2.99 17.82
CA ASN A 442 -21.13 1.54 17.71
C ASN A 442 -20.11 0.84 18.61
N ILE A 443 -18.97 1.48 18.90
CA ILE A 443 -17.88 0.92 19.70
C ILE A 443 -18.34 0.30 21.02
N PRO A 444 -19.22 0.93 21.84
CA PRO A 444 -19.70 0.32 23.07
C PRO A 444 -20.42 -1.03 22.89
N GLU A 445 -20.98 -1.28 21.71
CA GLU A 445 -21.74 -2.49 21.41
C GLU A 445 -20.91 -3.55 20.67
N ILE A 446 -20.06 -3.16 19.71
CA ILE A 446 -19.32 -4.12 18.88
C ILE A 446 -17.82 -4.22 19.23
N GLY A 447 -17.27 -3.24 19.95
CA GLY A 447 -15.85 -3.17 20.30
C GLY A 447 -15.01 -2.39 19.30
N GLY A 448 -13.69 -2.43 19.52
CA GLY A 448 -12.67 -1.77 18.70
C GLY A 448 -12.17 -0.44 19.27
N ASN A 449 -11.34 0.24 18.49
CA ASN A 449 -10.66 1.48 18.84
C ASN A 449 -11.33 2.70 18.17
N VAL A 450 -11.18 3.87 18.79
CA VAL A 450 -11.69 5.16 18.28
C VAL A 450 -10.64 5.84 17.40
N HIS A 451 -11.08 6.73 16.50
CA HIS A 451 -10.19 7.58 15.72
C HIS A 451 -9.26 8.38 16.66
N GLY A 452 -7.95 8.35 16.41
CA GLY A 452 -6.97 9.12 17.17
C GLY A 452 -6.45 8.46 18.45
N TYR A 453 -7.01 7.35 18.92
CA TYR A 453 -6.57 6.76 20.19
C TYR A 453 -5.37 5.83 20.02
N ILE A 454 -4.24 6.21 20.63
CA ILE A 454 -3.01 5.42 20.64
C ILE A 454 -3.12 4.34 21.72
N MET A 455 -3.01 3.07 21.34
CA MET A 455 -3.14 1.94 22.27
C MET A 455 -1.89 1.76 23.18
N ASP A 456 -1.97 0.86 24.15
CA ASP A 456 -1.04 0.82 25.29
C ASP A 456 0.37 0.36 24.90
N ASN A 457 0.49 -0.70 24.11
CA ASN A 457 1.80 -1.20 23.68
C ASN A 457 2.49 -0.19 22.74
N GLN A 458 1.74 0.47 21.84
CA GLN A 458 2.31 1.53 21.00
C GLN A 458 2.77 2.73 21.83
N LEU A 459 1.98 3.18 22.81
CA LEU A 459 2.36 4.30 23.67
C LEU A 459 3.57 3.98 24.54
N ASN A 460 3.62 2.76 25.10
CA ASN A 460 4.79 2.28 25.88
C ASN A 460 6.04 2.13 25.01
N TRP A 461 5.89 1.72 23.75
CA TRP A 461 6.98 1.69 22.79
C TRP A 461 7.47 3.10 22.48
N LEU A 462 6.57 4.04 22.23
CA LEU A 462 6.91 5.45 21.98
C LEU A 462 7.72 6.04 23.13
N ASP A 463 7.27 5.89 24.38
CA ASP A 463 7.98 6.34 25.58
C ASP A 463 9.42 5.83 25.64
N LYS A 464 9.62 4.52 25.44
CA LYS A 464 10.95 3.90 25.40
C LYS A 464 11.81 4.43 24.25
N ILE A 465 11.23 4.65 23.07
CA ILE A 465 11.96 5.14 21.90
C ILE A 465 12.32 6.62 22.08
N LEU A 466 11.43 7.46 22.59
CA LEU A 466 11.72 8.86 22.87
C LEU A 466 12.78 9.00 23.97
N ALA A 467 12.71 8.21 25.05
CA ALA A 467 13.75 8.19 26.08
C ALA A 467 15.11 7.76 25.50
N LYS A 468 15.13 6.71 24.67
CA LYS A 468 16.35 6.25 23.98
C LYS A 468 16.94 7.33 23.08
N LEU A 469 16.12 7.96 22.24
CA LEU A 469 16.56 8.97 21.27
C LEU A 469 16.96 10.28 21.95
N SER A 470 16.27 10.70 23.01
CA SER A 470 16.57 11.93 23.75
C SER A 470 17.86 11.80 24.57
N GLY A 471 18.20 10.58 25.01
CA GLY A 471 19.47 10.29 25.68
C GLY A 471 20.66 10.12 24.71
N ASP A 472 20.45 10.21 23.41
CA ASP A 472 21.45 9.94 22.39
C ASP A 472 22.11 11.25 21.93
N SER A 473 23.39 11.45 22.26
CA SER A 473 24.12 12.69 21.93
C SER A 473 24.33 12.94 20.43
N ASP A 474 24.03 11.95 19.58
CA ASP A 474 24.04 12.10 18.13
C ASP A 474 22.71 12.62 17.57
N ILE A 475 21.63 12.64 18.36
CA ILE A 475 20.30 13.07 17.92
C ILE A 475 20.00 14.44 18.53
N ASP A 476 19.92 15.46 17.69
CA ASP A 476 19.59 16.82 18.09
C ASP A 476 18.08 17.12 17.91
N ASN A 477 17.40 16.40 17.01
CA ASN A 477 16.00 16.64 16.67
C ASN A 477 15.20 15.33 16.61
N ILE A 478 14.05 15.30 17.27
CA ILE A 478 13.10 14.19 17.18
C ILE A 478 11.78 14.74 16.65
N PHE A 479 11.30 14.17 15.55
CA PHE A 479 9.99 14.44 15.00
C PHE A 479 9.10 13.23 15.28
N VAL A 480 7.90 13.47 15.80
CA VAL A 480 6.86 12.45 15.91
C VAL A 480 5.79 12.80 14.89
N THR A 481 5.46 11.83 14.04
CA THR A 481 4.39 11.98 13.05
C THR A 481 3.28 10.98 13.32
N ILE A 482 2.06 11.47 13.24
CA ILE A 482 0.82 10.75 13.50
C ILE A 482 -0.24 11.34 12.58
N HIS A 483 -1.13 10.51 12.05
CA HIS A 483 -2.13 10.98 11.10
C HIS A 483 -3.16 11.89 11.78
N THR A 484 -3.72 11.42 12.90
CA THR A 484 -4.74 12.16 13.63
C THR A 484 -4.12 13.27 14.49
N PRO A 485 -4.51 14.54 14.31
CA PRO A 485 -4.06 15.64 15.15
C PRO A 485 -4.36 15.46 16.64
N ALA A 486 -3.41 15.87 17.50
CA ALA A 486 -3.66 15.92 18.94
C ALA A 486 -4.63 17.06 19.32
N PHE A 487 -4.62 18.16 18.55
CA PHE A 487 -5.42 19.34 18.78
C PHE A 487 -6.41 19.56 17.64
N PRO A 488 -7.58 20.18 17.91
CA PRO A 488 -8.59 20.46 16.89
C PRO A 488 -7.99 21.18 15.68
N ASN A 489 -8.12 20.59 14.50
CA ASN A 489 -7.57 21.17 13.28
C ASN A 489 -8.48 20.97 12.06
N GLY A 490 -8.68 22.04 11.29
CA GLY A 490 -9.36 21.99 10.00
C GLY A 490 -10.71 21.27 10.02
N GLY A 491 -10.86 20.32 9.09
CA GLY A 491 -12.08 19.50 8.93
C GLY A 491 -12.38 18.56 10.09
N HIS A 492 -11.42 18.35 11.00
CA HIS A 492 -11.52 17.46 12.14
C HIS A 492 -11.55 18.19 13.50
N SER A 493 -11.96 19.45 13.50
CA SER A 493 -12.11 20.25 14.72
C SER A 493 -13.09 19.66 15.75
N GLY A 494 -14.00 18.78 15.32
CA GLY A 494 -15.01 18.13 16.17
C GLY A 494 -14.71 16.67 16.57
N ASP A 495 -13.77 16.01 15.89
CA ASP A 495 -13.29 14.66 16.20
C ASP A 495 -11.79 14.69 16.55
N ASP A 496 -10.92 13.90 15.91
CA ASP A 496 -9.51 13.73 16.32
C ASP A 496 -9.30 13.28 17.78
N MET A 497 -8.21 13.69 18.43
CA MET A 497 -7.96 13.43 19.85
C MET A 497 -8.70 14.40 20.79
N TRP A 498 -9.71 15.14 20.29
CA TRP A 498 -10.44 16.15 21.07
C TRP A 498 -11.90 15.81 21.33
N TYR A 499 -12.65 15.39 20.30
CA TYR A 499 -14.07 15.06 20.42
C TYR A 499 -14.92 16.13 21.14
N ASN A 500 -14.72 17.41 20.80
CA ASN A 500 -15.38 18.55 21.46
C ASN A 500 -15.20 18.60 22.99
N GLY A 501 -14.08 18.08 23.51
CA GLY A 501 -13.84 18.02 24.95
C GLY A 501 -14.48 16.81 25.65
N ASN A 502 -15.06 15.87 24.91
CA ASN A 502 -15.73 14.70 25.48
C ASN A 502 -14.74 13.54 25.78
N ASN A 503 -14.27 13.46 27.01
CA ASN A 503 -13.40 12.36 27.46
C ASN A 503 -14.14 11.01 27.68
N ASN A 504 -15.45 10.93 27.43
CA ASN A 504 -16.13 9.62 27.49
C ASN A 504 -15.80 8.74 26.28
N ILE A 505 -15.39 9.35 25.15
CA ILE A 505 -14.99 8.62 23.95
C ILE A 505 -13.74 7.78 24.24
N ARG A 506 -13.84 6.47 24.02
CA ARG A 506 -12.80 5.50 24.34
C ARG A 506 -13.01 4.16 23.63
N PRO A 507 -11.95 3.36 23.48
CA PRO A 507 -12.04 1.98 23.01
C PRO A 507 -12.86 1.06 23.91
N TYR A 508 -13.46 0.04 23.30
CA TYR A 508 -14.09 -1.07 24.00
C TYR A 508 -13.44 -2.38 23.55
N ILE A 509 -12.94 -3.13 24.52
CA ILE A 509 -12.26 -4.40 24.29
C ILE A 509 -13.01 -5.49 25.04
N ALA A 510 -13.42 -6.54 24.34
CA ALA A 510 -14.21 -7.65 24.88
C ALA A 510 -15.43 -7.16 25.70
N GLY A 511 -16.13 -6.15 25.17
CA GLY A 511 -17.35 -5.58 25.74
C GLY A 511 -17.12 -4.64 26.92
N LYS A 512 -15.87 -4.28 27.23
CA LYS A 512 -15.53 -3.41 28.37
C LYS A 512 -14.80 -2.15 27.89
N PRO A 513 -15.15 -0.97 28.41
CA PRO A 513 -14.41 0.25 28.11
C PRO A 513 -12.99 0.16 28.68
N VAL A 514 -12.01 0.65 27.93
CA VAL A 514 -10.67 0.88 28.49
C VAL A 514 -10.71 2.02 29.52
N LYS A 515 -9.71 2.06 30.41
CA LYS A 515 -9.75 2.94 31.58
C LYS A 515 -9.74 4.43 31.22
N LYS A 516 -8.91 4.80 30.25
CA LYS A 516 -8.66 6.19 29.87
C LYS A 516 -9.50 6.58 28.67
N GLY A 517 -10.09 7.76 28.72
CA GLY A 517 -10.71 8.38 27.56
C GLY A 517 -9.69 8.94 26.58
N ILE A 518 -10.17 9.40 25.43
CA ILE A 518 -9.35 9.99 24.37
C ILE A 518 -8.54 11.21 24.84
N ILE A 519 -9.10 12.07 25.69
CA ILE A 519 -8.40 13.27 26.19
C ILE A 519 -7.30 12.86 27.17
N GLU A 520 -7.60 11.96 28.10
CA GLU A 520 -6.57 11.43 29.02
C GLU A 520 -5.45 10.69 28.27
N ARG A 521 -5.79 10.01 27.17
CA ARG A 521 -4.82 9.32 26.31
C ARG A 521 -3.95 10.33 25.54
N ARG A 522 -4.57 11.35 24.96
CA ARG A 522 -3.86 12.46 24.31
C ARG A 522 -2.90 13.14 25.26
N ASP A 523 -3.37 13.47 26.46
CA ASP A 523 -2.54 14.17 27.44
C ASP A 523 -1.37 13.29 27.89
N GLN A 524 -1.53 11.97 27.96
CA GLN A 524 -0.37 11.08 28.14
C GLN A 524 0.59 11.09 26.98
N PHE A 525 0.09 11.00 25.76
CA PHE A 525 0.92 11.06 24.56
C PHE A 525 1.75 12.35 24.52
N LEU A 526 1.15 13.49 24.86
CA LEU A 526 1.82 14.79 24.88
C LEU A 526 2.77 15.01 26.07
N ASN A 527 2.66 14.20 27.13
CA ASN A 527 3.48 14.31 28.35
C ASN A 527 4.67 13.35 28.38
N ILE A 528 4.82 12.48 27.37
CA ILE A 528 6.05 11.73 27.11
C ILE A 528 7.11 12.72 26.67
#